data_AF-A0AAW3UUU1-F1
#
_entry.id   AF-A0AAW3UUU1-F1
#
_cell.length_a   1.000
_cell.length_b   1.000
_cell.length_c   1.000
_cell.angle_alpha   90.00
_cell.angle_beta   90.00
_cell.angle_gamma   90.00
#
_symmetry.space_group_name_H-M   'P 1'
#
loop_
_entity.id
_entity.type
_entity.pdbx_description
1 polymer ?
#
loop_
_entity_poly.entity_id
_entity_poly.type
_entity_poly.pdbx_seq_one_letter_code
_entity_poly.pdbx_strand_id
1 'polypeptide(L)'
;MSRFVRFDLSVELTAELLRRHQRGDLTDSDYRHQVLIGRFTKETLAAINLSDRAVVTSVRLLLKVMEKHGLPPETVASLRELILKPVAVYESATERDSIVVVTIEMPDGKNPLLVAIRVDVPDSANKPNMHWMASAYAKDDPAVIERWEANGLLIWKREPVVEITTEPV
;
A
#
# COMPACT_ATOMS: atom_id res chain seq x y z
N MET A 1 22.11 17.78 -9.78
CA MET A 1 21.42 16.50 -10.03
C MET A 1 21.06 15.86 -8.68
N SER A 2 19.79 15.87 -8.29
CA SER A 2 19.38 15.22 -7.03
C SER A 2 19.36 13.71 -7.26
N ARG A 3 20.27 12.99 -6.61
CA ARG A 3 20.27 11.52 -6.60
C ARG A 3 19.07 11.10 -5.76
N PHE A 4 18.03 10.53 -6.38
CA PHE A 4 16.91 9.97 -5.62
C PHE A 4 17.45 8.84 -4.74
N VAL A 5 17.47 9.05 -3.43
CA VAL A 5 17.73 7.99 -2.46
C VAL A 5 16.44 7.19 -2.29
N ARG A 6 16.55 5.87 -2.41
CA ARG A 6 15.45 4.93 -2.16
C ARG A 6 15.77 4.14 -0.90
N PHE A 7 14.89 4.25 0.09
CA PHE A 7 14.99 3.52 1.35
C PHE A 7 14.05 2.31 1.34
N ASP A 8 14.42 1.21 1.97
CA ASP A 8 13.47 0.14 2.26
C ASP A 8 12.53 0.57 3.39
N LEU A 9 11.23 0.30 3.23
CA LEU A 9 10.27 0.53 4.30
C LEU A 9 10.57 -0.39 5.49
N SER A 10 10.79 0.20 6.66
CA SER A 10 10.99 -0.50 7.94
C SER A 10 10.39 0.32 9.09
N VAL A 11 10.24 -0.31 10.25
CA VAL A 11 9.74 0.37 11.47
C VAL A 11 10.70 1.45 11.94
N GLU A 12 12.01 1.21 11.86
CA GLU A 12 13.04 2.19 12.23
C GLU A 12 12.95 3.42 11.33
N LEU A 13 12.74 3.21 10.02
CA LEU A 13 12.57 4.30 9.08
C LEU A 13 11.30 5.11 9.38
N THR A 14 10.14 4.47 9.54
CA THR A 14 8.87 5.20 9.77
C THR A 14 8.90 5.97 11.08
N ALA A 15 9.43 5.37 12.15
CA ALA A 15 9.59 6.02 13.45
C ALA A 15 10.56 7.22 13.39
N GLU A 16 11.70 7.08 12.71
CA GLU A 16 12.67 8.16 12.57
C GLU A 16 12.15 9.30 11.68
N LEU A 17 11.47 8.98 10.58
CA LEU A 17 10.84 10.00 9.73
C LEU A 17 9.81 10.81 10.50
N LEU A 18 8.93 10.15 11.26
CA LEU A 18 7.93 10.84 12.07
C LEU A 18 8.58 11.74 13.13
N ARG A 19 9.59 11.22 13.84
CA ARG A 19 10.35 12.00 14.83
C ARG A 19 11.01 13.23 14.22
N ARG A 20 11.73 13.08 13.10
CA ARG A 20 12.37 14.22 12.41
C ARG A 20 11.37 15.22 11.89
N HIS A 21 10.22 14.75 11.40
CA HIS A 21 9.14 15.62 10.96
C HIS A 21 8.60 16.50 12.11
N GLN A 22 8.29 15.87 13.26
CA GLN A 22 7.78 16.55 14.45
C GLN A 22 8.78 17.58 15.03
N ARG A 23 10.09 17.32 14.89
CA ARG A 23 11.14 18.27 15.30
C ARG A 23 11.43 19.37 14.27
N GLY A 24 10.87 19.28 13.07
CA GLY A 24 11.16 20.22 11.97
C GLY A 24 12.50 20.00 11.26
N ASP A 25 13.08 18.80 11.36
CA ASP A 25 14.42 18.49 10.82
C ASP A 25 14.41 17.93 9.39
N LEU A 26 13.25 17.94 8.73
CA LEU A 26 13.11 17.51 7.34
C LEU A 26 13.09 18.72 6.42
N THR A 27 13.95 18.67 5.41
CA THR A 27 13.99 19.64 4.32
C THR A 27 13.01 19.26 3.20
N ASP A 28 12.70 20.20 2.30
CA ASP A 28 11.87 19.92 1.10
C ASP A 28 12.40 18.77 0.24
N SER A 29 13.72 18.59 0.16
CA SER A 29 14.33 17.44 -0.50
C SER A 29 13.97 16.12 0.17
N ASP A 30 13.95 16.08 1.51
CA ASP A 30 13.69 14.84 2.25
C ASP A 30 12.30 14.29 1.96
N TYR A 31 11.29 15.17 1.89
CA TYR A 31 9.91 14.79 1.56
C TYR A 31 9.75 14.15 0.18
N ARG A 32 10.67 14.42 -0.75
CA ARG A 32 10.65 13.89 -2.13
C ARG A 32 11.40 12.57 -2.27
N HIS A 33 12.09 12.10 -1.24
CA HIS A 33 12.73 10.79 -1.30
C HIS A 33 11.70 9.68 -1.47
N GLN A 34 12.06 8.69 -2.28
CA GLN A 34 11.22 7.53 -2.52
C GLN A 34 11.47 6.49 -1.43
N VAL A 35 10.42 5.78 -1.06
CA VAL A 35 10.49 4.62 -0.16
C VAL A 35 9.99 3.40 -0.92
N LEU A 36 10.81 2.35 -0.94
CA LEU A 36 10.49 1.05 -1.50
C LEU A 36 9.59 0.30 -0.54
N ILE A 37 8.37 -0.01 -1.00
CA ILE A 37 7.48 -0.93 -0.31
C ILE A 37 7.93 -2.36 -0.61
N GLY A 38 8.12 -2.68 -1.89
CA GLY A 38 8.60 -3.98 -2.34
C GLY A 38 8.14 -4.34 -3.74
N ARG A 39 7.93 -5.63 -4.02
CA ARG A 39 7.41 -6.16 -5.29
C ARG A 39 6.39 -7.24 -5.00
N PHE A 40 5.29 -7.23 -5.74
CA PHE A 40 4.29 -8.30 -5.65
C PHE A 40 4.92 -9.66 -5.98
N THR A 41 4.38 -10.72 -5.40
CA THR A 41 4.77 -12.08 -5.76
C THR A 41 4.36 -12.38 -7.20
N LYS A 42 5.03 -13.32 -7.87
CA LYS A 42 4.66 -13.75 -9.23
C LYS A 42 3.21 -14.25 -9.31
N GLU A 43 2.77 -14.95 -8.27
CA GLU A 43 1.39 -15.44 -8.14
C GLU A 43 0.40 -14.27 -8.10
N THR A 44 0.63 -13.29 -7.22
CA THR A 44 -0.22 -12.09 -7.15
C THR A 44 -0.21 -11.36 -8.47
N LEU A 45 0.95 -11.12 -9.09
CA LEU A 45 1.08 -10.44 -10.39
C LEU A 45 0.29 -11.14 -11.51
N ALA A 46 0.36 -12.47 -11.58
CA ALA A 46 -0.38 -13.25 -12.55
C ALA A 46 -1.89 -13.14 -12.32
N ALA A 47 -2.32 -13.19 -11.06
CA ALA A 47 -3.72 -13.11 -10.69
C ALA A 47 -4.35 -11.73 -10.98
N ILE A 48 -3.59 -10.66 -10.79
CA ILE A 48 -4.06 -9.28 -11.05
C ILE A 48 -3.64 -8.71 -12.41
N ASN A 49 -2.99 -9.51 -13.24
CA ASN A 49 -2.47 -9.14 -14.56
C ASN A 49 -1.63 -7.84 -14.56
N LEU A 50 -0.72 -7.69 -13.60
CA LEU A 50 0.20 -6.55 -13.52
C LEU A 50 1.62 -6.90 -13.95
N SER A 51 2.31 -5.90 -14.50
CA SER A 51 3.74 -5.99 -14.81
C SER A 51 4.57 -6.09 -13.53
N ASP A 52 5.67 -6.85 -13.54
CA ASP A 52 6.60 -6.94 -12.40
C ASP A 52 7.39 -5.64 -12.21
N ARG A 53 6.80 -4.71 -11.45
CA ARG A 53 7.39 -3.42 -11.08
C ARG A 53 7.49 -3.29 -9.56
N ALA A 54 8.43 -2.44 -9.13
CA ALA A 54 8.53 -2.07 -7.73
C ALA A 54 7.32 -1.22 -7.32
N VAL A 55 6.74 -1.51 -6.16
CA VAL A 55 5.80 -0.64 -5.46
C VAL A 55 6.58 0.33 -4.61
N VAL A 56 6.37 1.62 -4.82
CA VAL A 56 7.06 2.68 -4.08
C VAL A 56 6.10 3.78 -3.66
N THR A 57 6.58 4.62 -2.76
CA THR A 57 5.89 5.80 -2.28
C THR A 57 6.90 6.92 -2.01
N SER A 58 6.46 8.02 -1.39
CA SER A 58 7.32 9.10 -0.92
C SER A 58 7.30 9.24 0.59
N VAL A 59 8.37 9.79 1.16
CA VAL A 59 8.42 10.22 2.58
C VAL A 59 7.23 11.11 2.93
N ARG A 60 6.88 12.06 2.05
CA ARG A 60 5.71 12.93 2.23
C ARG A 60 4.42 12.15 2.41
N LEU A 61 4.19 11.11 1.61
CA LEU A 61 2.98 10.32 1.72
C LEU A 61 2.96 9.47 2.99
N LEU A 62 4.09 8.87 3.38
CA LEU A 62 4.17 8.13 4.64
C LEU A 62 3.83 9.01 5.84
N LEU A 63 4.39 10.22 5.91
CA LEU A 63 4.08 11.20 6.96
C LEU A 63 2.61 11.61 6.94
N LYS A 64 2.04 11.91 5.75
CA LYS A 64 0.62 12.20 5.61
C LYS A 64 -0.24 11.05 6.14
N VAL A 65 0.11 9.80 5.85
CA VAL A 65 -0.63 8.63 6.34
C VAL A 65 -0.55 8.55 7.88
N MET A 66 0.61 8.75 8.47
CA MET A 66 0.76 8.73 9.93
C MET A 66 -0.01 9.87 10.62
N GLU A 67 0.10 11.10 10.12
CA GLU A 67 -0.48 12.26 10.79
C GLU A 67 -1.96 12.48 10.47
N LYS A 68 -2.33 12.40 9.19
CA LYS A 68 -3.70 12.71 8.74
C LYS A 68 -4.65 11.53 8.91
N HIS A 69 -4.15 10.31 8.74
CA HIS A 69 -4.95 9.10 8.89
C HIS A 69 -4.71 8.39 10.23
N GLY A 70 -3.83 8.92 11.08
CA GLY A 70 -3.61 8.44 12.43
C GLY A 70 -3.00 7.04 12.51
N LEU A 71 -2.35 6.55 11.44
CA LEU A 71 -1.74 5.23 11.46
C LEU A 71 -0.40 5.27 12.21
N PRO A 72 -0.16 4.37 13.17
CA PRO A 72 1.10 4.34 13.89
C PRO A 72 2.25 3.89 12.97
N PRO A 73 3.51 4.25 13.27
CA PRO A 73 4.68 3.90 12.47
C PRO A 73 4.81 2.40 12.17
N GLU A 74 4.41 1.54 13.12
CA GLU A 74 4.42 0.09 13.01
C GLU A 74 3.41 -0.40 11.96
N THR A 75 2.17 0.11 12.00
CA THR A 75 1.16 -0.20 10.97
C THR A 75 1.59 0.30 9.59
N VAL A 76 2.21 1.48 9.51
CA VAL A 76 2.74 2.00 8.25
C VAL A 76 3.90 1.15 7.72
N ALA A 77 4.79 0.66 8.58
CA ALA A 77 5.86 -0.26 8.18
C ALA A 77 5.30 -1.60 7.67
N SER A 78 4.23 -2.10 8.30
CA SER A 78 3.51 -3.32 7.89
C SER A 78 2.87 -3.22 6.51
N LEU A 79 2.73 -2.03 5.92
CA LEU A 79 2.27 -1.87 4.53
C LEU A 79 3.08 -2.71 3.54
N ARG A 80 4.38 -2.94 3.82
CA ARG A 80 5.19 -3.87 3.02
C ARG A 80 4.57 -5.25 2.96
N GLU A 81 4.26 -5.88 4.07
CA GLU A 81 3.66 -7.21 4.06
C GLU A 81 2.20 -7.18 3.59
N LEU A 82 1.43 -6.19 4.03
CA LEU A 82 0.00 -6.07 3.74
C LEU A 82 -0.30 -5.83 2.26
N ILE A 83 0.50 -5.01 1.58
CA ILE A 83 0.35 -4.78 0.14
C ILE A 83 0.80 -6.00 -0.65
N LEU A 84 1.89 -6.66 -0.24
CA LEU A 84 2.45 -7.77 -1.01
C LEU A 84 1.69 -9.08 -0.82
N LYS A 85 0.84 -9.16 0.21
CA LYS A 85 -0.10 -10.27 0.48
C LYS A 85 -1.53 -9.73 0.60
N PRO A 86 -2.12 -9.21 -0.48
CA PRO A 86 -3.44 -8.58 -0.45
C PRO A 86 -4.54 -9.60 -0.16
N VAL A 87 -5.65 -9.19 0.45
CA VAL A 87 -6.86 -10.03 0.59
C VAL A 87 -7.68 -9.97 -0.68
N ALA A 88 -7.83 -8.78 -1.23
CA ALA A 88 -8.53 -8.54 -2.46
C ALA A 88 -7.93 -7.33 -3.18
N VAL A 89 -8.08 -7.31 -4.49
CA VAL A 89 -7.64 -6.23 -5.35
C VAL A 89 -8.81 -5.86 -6.26
N TYR A 90 -9.07 -4.56 -6.33
CA TYR A 90 -10.15 -3.98 -7.12
C TYR A 90 -9.59 -2.99 -8.13
N GLU A 91 -10.28 -2.82 -9.25
CA GLU A 91 -10.11 -1.63 -10.07
C GLU A 91 -10.55 -0.39 -9.29
N SER A 92 -9.81 0.70 -9.44
CA SER A 92 -10.18 1.97 -8.82
C SER A 92 -11.43 2.55 -9.47
N ALA A 93 -12.47 2.76 -8.66
CA ALA A 93 -13.72 3.35 -9.13
C ALA A 93 -13.59 4.81 -9.60
N THR A 94 -12.52 5.51 -9.21
CA THR A 94 -12.37 6.97 -9.41
C THR A 94 -11.16 7.37 -10.24
N GLU A 95 -10.16 6.49 -10.37
CA GLU A 95 -8.89 6.80 -11.03
C GLU A 95 -8.57 5.70 -12.03
N ARG A 96 -8.40 6.03 -13.31
CA ARG A 96 -7.94 5.07 -14.31
C ARG A 96 -6.52 4.59 -13.99
N ASP A 97 -6.15 3.43 -14.53
CA ASP A 97 -4.81 2.84 -14.37
C ASP A 97 -4.37 2.75 -12.90
N SER A 98 -5.34 2.47 -12.03
CA SER A 98 -5.15 2.38 -10.59
C SER A 98 -5.92 1.21 -10.02
N ILE A 99 -5.34 0.57 -9.01
CA ILE A 99 -5.96 -0.49 -8.24
C ILE A 99 -6.14 -0.06 -6.78
N VAL A 100 -7.09 -0.70 -6.11
CA VAL A 100 -7.27 -0.61 -4.67
C VAL A 100 -7.00 -1.98 -4.05
N VAL A 101 -6.01 -2.04 -3.18
CA VAL A 101 -5.66 -3.22 -2.40
C VAL A 101 -6.39 -3.16 -1.06
N VAL A 102 -7.18 -4.20 -0.78
CA VAL A 102 -7.79 -4.44 0.53
C VAL A 102 -6.89 -5.39 1.33
N THR A 103 -6.57 -5.01 2.56
CA THR A 103 -5.66 -5.76 3.45
C THR A 103 -6.42 -6.41 4.60
N ILE A 104 -5.78 -7.33 5.32
CA ILE A 104 -6.34 -7.96 6.54
C ILE A 104 -6.32 -7.03 7.76
N GLU A 105 -5.50 -5.99 7.74
CA GLU A 105 -5.29 -5.11 8.89
C GLU A 105 -6.51 -4.21 9.09
N MET A 106 -6.98 -4.11 10.33
CA MET A 106 -8.07 -3.21 10.72
C MET A 106 -7.58 -2.23 11.81
N PRO A 107 -6.97 -1.09 11.42
CA PRO A 107 -6.35 -0.17 12.38
C PRO A 107 -7.32 0.40 13.43
N ASP A 108 -8.61 0.48 13.10
CA ASP A 108 -9.70 0.92 13.99
C ASP A 108 -10.49 -0.25 14.61
N GLY A 109 -10.04 -1.49 14.39
CA GLY A 109 -10.69 -2.73 14.83
C GLY A 109 -11.98 -3.08 14.09
N LYS A 110 -12.35 -2.33 13.04
CA LYS A 110 -13.62 -2.51 12.32
C LYS A 110 -13.44 -2.58 10.81
N ASN A 111 -12.57 -1.73 10.27
CA ASN A 111 -12.49 -1.46 8.86
C ASN A 111 -11.12 -1.82 8.30
N PRO A 112 -11.06 -2.50 7.15
CA PRO A 112 -9.79 -2.87 6.55
C PRO A 112 -9.02 -1.63 6.10
N LEU A 113 -7.70 -1.69 6.23
CA LEU A 113 -6.79 -0.73 5.64
C LEU A 113 -6.80 -0.91 4.12
N LEU A 114 -7.21 0.16 3.43
CA LEU A 114 -7.23 0.26 1.99
C LEU A 114 -5.98 0.97 1.48
N VAL A 115 -5.37 0.43 0.43
CA VAL A 115 -4.20 1.02 -0.22
C VAL A 115 -4.49 1.26 -1.69
N ALA A 116 -4.44 2.52 -2.14
CA ALA A 116 -4.59 2.86 -3.55
C ALA A 116 -3.23 2.90 -4.22
N ILE A 117 -3.09 2.23 -5.37
CA ILE A 117 -1.84 2.10 -6.12
C ILE A 117 -2.11 2.46 -7.58
N ARG A 118 -1.39 3.46 -8.08
CA ARG A 118 -1.31 3.75 -9.52
C ARG A 118 -0.34 2.79 -10.18
N VAL A 119 -0.73 2.18 -11.29
CA VAL A 119 0.08 1.15 -11.94
C VAL A 119 0.91 1.72 -13.08
N ASP A 120 2.08 1.10 -13.34
CA ASP A 120 3.02 1.45 -14.41
C ASP A 120 3.32 2.96 -14.61
N VAL A 121 3.47 3.68 -13.50
CA VAL A 121 3.80 5.11 -13.47
C VAL A 121 5.24 5.33 -13.95
N PRO A 122 5.49 6.27 -14.87
CA PRO A 122 6.84 6.64 -15.27
C PRO A 122 7.67 7.19 -14.11
N ASP A 123 8.92 6.73 -13.98
CA ASP A 123 9.88 7.28 -13.01
C ASP A 123 10.52 8.57 -13.56
N SER A 124 11.61 8.40 -14.28
CA SER A 124 12.39 9.43 -14.95
C SER A 124 12.88 8.87 -16.28
N ALA A 125 13.29 9.74 -17.19
CA ALA A 125 13.81 9.33 -18.49
C ALA A 125 14.88 8.23 -18.31
N ASN A 126 14.67 7.09 -19.00
CA ASN A 126 15.52 5.88 -18.98
C ASN A 126 15.48 4.99 -17.73
N LYS A 127 14.50 5.17 -16.83
CA LYS A 127 14.24 4.22 -15.74
C LYS A 127 12.98 3.40 -15.99
N PRO A 128 12.92 2.14 -15.53
CA PRO A 128 11.69 1.36 -15.62
C PRO A 128 10.57 2.04 -14.83
N ASN A 129 9.35 1.90 -15.34
CA ASN A 129 8.13 2.31 -14.66
C ASN A 129 7.99 1.61 -13.29
N MET A 130 7.15 2.18 -12.44
CA MET A 130 6.91 1.73 -11.07
C MET A 130 5.42 1.69 -10.76
N HIS A 131 5.04 0.92 -9.74
CA HIS A 131 3.75 1.09 -9.10
C HIS A 131 3.87 2.14 -7.99
N TRP A 132 2.96 3.11 -7.97
CA TRP A 132 3.00 4.22 -7.01
C TRP A 132 1.84 4.11 -6.03
N MET A 133 2.16 3.81 -4.76
CA MET A 133 1.18 3.92 -3.69
C MET A 133 0.79 5.39 -3.53
N ALA A 134 -0.48 5.71 -3.76
CA ALA A 134 -1.02 7.07 -3.73
C ALA A 134 -1.72 7.42 -2.41
N SER A 135 -2.22 6.41 -1.69
CA SER A 135 -2.85 6.58 -0.37
C SER A 135 -2.92 5.27 0.40
N ALA A 136 -2.97 5.36 1.72
CA ALA A 136 -3.34 4.26 2.61
C ALA A 136 -4.22 4.81 3.76
N TYR A 137 -5.37 4.20 4.00
CA TYR A 137 -6.30 4.64 5.05
C TYR A 137 -7.31 3.54 5.43
N ALA A 138 -7.74 3.50 6.69
CA ALA A 138 -8.89 2.70 7.09
C ALA A 138 -10.17 3.32 6.50
N LYS A 139 -11.00 2.52 5.85
CA LYS A 139 -12.23 3.01 5.23
C LYS A 139 -13.36 3.06 6.24
N ASP A 140 -14.00 4.19 6.42
CA ASP A 140 -15.11 4.38 7.35
C ASP A 140 -16.43 3.70 6.97
N ASP A 141 -16.63 3.41 5.68
CA ASP A 141 -17.83 2.77 5.13
C ASP A 141 -17.55 1.33 4.66
N PRO A 142 -17.92 0.29 5.45
CA PRO A 142 -17.69 -1.11 5.08
C PRO A 142 -18.51 -1.55 3.86
N ALA A 143 -19.64 -0.90 3.57
CA ALA A 143 -20.49 -1.22 2.41
C ALA A 143 -19.83 -0.82 1.08
N VAL A 144 -18.72 -0.08 1.09
CA VAL A 144 -18.02 0.28 -0.14
C VAL A 144 -17.50 -0.95 -0.87
N ILE A 145 -17.05 -1.97 -0.15
CA ILE A 145 -16.49 -3.19 -0.76
C ILE A 145 -17.60 -3.96 -1.47
N GLU A 146 -18.75 -4.13 -0.82
CA GLU A 146 -19.94 -4.75 -1.43
C GLU A 146 -20.38 -4.01 -2.69
N ARG A 147 -20.37 -2.67 -2.68
CA ARG A 147 -20.68 -1.87 -3.88
C ARG A 147 -19.65 -2.06 -4.98
N TRP A 148 -18.36 -2.19 -4.67
CA TRP A 148 -17.33 -2.45 -5.68
C TRP A 148 -17.48 -3.83 -6.30
N GLU A 149 -17.77 -4.85 -5.48
CA GLU A 149 -18.08 -6.20 -5.98
C GLU A 149 -19.33 -6.19 -6.88
N ALA A 150 -20.42 -5.54 -6.43
CA ALA A 150 -21.66 -5.41 -7.21
C ALA A 150 -21.47 -4.65 -8.54
N ASN A 151 -20.53 -3.71 -8.59
CA ASN A 151 -20.17 -2.97 -9.80
C ASN A 151 -19.14 -3.70 -10.68
N GLY A 152 -18.75 -4.94 -10.33
CA GLY A 152 -17.82 -5.75 -11.11
C GLY A 152 -16.37 -5.25 -11.07
N LEU A 153 -15.99 -4.47 -10.04
CA LEU A 153 -14.63 -3.93 -9.92
C LEU A 153 -13.63 -4.94 -9.33
N LEU A 154 -14.09 -6.12 -8.91
CA LEU A 154 -13.22 -7.14 -8.34
C LEU A 154 -12.28 -7.70 -9.42
N ILE A 155 -10.97 -7.53 -9.23
CA ILE A 155 -9.95 -8.15 -10.08
C ILE A 155 -9.60 -9.53 -9.52
N TRP A 156 -9.35 -9.59 -8.22
CA TRP A 156 -8.91 -10.81 -7.56
C TRP A 156 -9.24 -10.78 -6.07
N LYS A 157 -9.57 -11.95 -5.51
CA LYS A 157 -9.78 -12.15 -4.07
C LYS A 157 -9.09 -13.44 -3.67
N ARG A 158 -8.37 -13.41 -2.55
CA ARG A 158 -7.80 -14.60 -1.94
C ARG A 158 -8.92 -15.51 -1.48
N GLU A 159 -8.81 -16.80 -1.75
CA GLU A 159 -9.71 -17.77 -1.14
C GLU A 159 -9.51 -17.77 0.38
N PRO A 160 -10.61 -17.89 1.16
CA PRO A 160 -10.49 -18.05 2.60
C PRO A 160 -9.72 -19.33 2.89
N VAL A 161 -8.72 -19.25 3.76
CA VAL A 161 -8.05 -20.45 4.28
C VAL A 161 -9.08 -21.16 5.16
N VAL A 162 -9.66 -22.25 4.67
CA VAL A 162 -10.50 -23.14 5.48
C VAL A 162 -9.55 -23.91 6.40
N GLU A 163 -9.49 -23.54 7.68
CA GLU A 163 -8.86 -24.39 8.69
C GLU A 163 -9.72 -25.65 8.81
N ILE A 164 -9.25 -26.75 8.22
CA ILE A 164 -9.85 -28.07 8.47
C ILE A 164 -9.40 -28.47 9.87
N THR A 165 -10.22 -28.17 10.87
CA THR A 165 -10.08 -28.73 12.21
C THR A 165 -10.43 -30.22 12.12
N THR A 166 -9.43 -31.06 11.88
CA THR A 166 -9.58 -32.50 12.13
C THR A 166 -9.61 -32.67 13.64
N GLU A 167 -10.80 -32.72 14.23
CA GLU A 167 -10.95 -33.24 15.60
C GLU A 167 -10.44 -34.69 15.61
N PRO A 168 -9.60 -35.08 16.58
CA PRO A 168 -9.19 -36.46 16.73
C PRO A 168 -10.39 -37.29 17.21
N VAL A 169 -10.65 -38.39 16.51
CA VAL A 169 -11.61 -39.46 16.89
C VAL A 169 -11.08 -40.23 18.09
#